data_AF-A0A839SKD0-F1
#
_entry.id   AF-A0A839SKD0-F1
#
_cell.length_a   1.000
_cell.length_b   1.000
_cell.length_c   1.000
_cell.angle_alpha   90.00
_cell.angle_beta   90.00
_cell.angle_gamma   90.00
#
_symmetry.space_group_name_H-M   'P 1'
#
loop_
_entity.id
_entity.type
_entity.pdbx_description
1 polymer ?
#
loop_
_entity_poly.entity_id
_entity_poly.type
_entity_poly.pdbx_seq_one_letter_code
_entity_poly.pdbx_strand_id
1 'polypeptide(L)'
;MDSIFSKNPQYMIPEKWRDLDNWSQRGFGFLNGKIVYFKISPEEMYYVTILGDSVGYRSNLKTTIAIRAINIGYRWFKYNELSDEDRKRINDRFNEEIVPKLEVYTNSHAAKETE
;
A
#
# COMPACT_ATOMS: atom_id res chain seq x y z
N MET A 1 9.24 -0.63 3.30
CA MET A 1 8.37 0.51 2.89
C MET A 1 8.97 1.85 3.27
N ASP A 2 9.44 2.08 4.50
CA ASP A 2 9.97 3.40 4.89
C ASP A 2 11.14 3.89 4.02
N SER A 3 12.04 2.98 3.58
CA SER A 3 13.10 3.30 2.62
C SER A 3 12.58 3.75 1.24
N ILE A 4 11.41 3.24 0.80
CA ILE A 4 10.77 3.69 -0.46
C ILE A 4 10.37 5.15 -0.31
N PHE A 5 9.68 5.50 0.77
CA PHE A 5 9.19 6.85 1.00
C PHE A 5 10.32 7.85 1.18
N SER A 6 11.39 7.48 1.89
CA SER A 6 12.56 8.33 2.07
C SER A 6 13.21 8.74 0.73
N LYS A 7 13.27 7.82 -0.25
CA LYS A 7 13.84 8.13 -1.58
C LYS A 7 12.82 8.56 -2.62
N ASN A 8 11.53 8.37 -2.33
CA ASN A 8 10.43 8.70 -3.22
C ASN A 8 9.34 9.45 -2.42
N PRO A 9 9.62 10.66 -1.94
CA PRO A 9 8.70 11.42 -1.11
C PRO A 9 7.40 11.79 -1.84
N GLN A 10 7.37 11.70 -3.18
CA GLN A 10 6.15 11.88 -3.98
C GLN A 10 5.06 10.85 -3.65
N TYR A 11 5.42 9.70 -3.04
CA TYR A 11 4.47 8.69 -2.59
C TYR A 11 3.99 8.89 -1.15
N MET A 12 4.48 9.92 -0.46
CA MET A 12 4.00 10.28 0.88
C MET A 12 2.71 11.08 0.78
N ILE A 13 1.83 10.90 1.77
CA ILE A 13 0.61 11.70 1.88
C ILE A 13 0.96 13.19 2.03
N PRO A 14 0.40 14.09 1.20
CA PRO A 14 0.68 15.51 1.30
C PRO A 14 -0.07 16.12 2.51
N GLU A 15 0.41 17.27 3.00
CA GLU A 15 -0.15 17.91 4.20
C GLU A 15 -1.67 18.15 4.12
N LYS A 16 -2.18 18.50 2.93
CA LYS A 16 -3.63 18.69 2.68
C LYS A 16 -4.49 17.48 3.03
N TRP A 17 -3.90 16.27 3.08
CA TRP A 17 -4.58 15.01 3.34
C TRP A 17 -4.14 14.35 4.65
N ARG A 18 -3.29 15.00 5.45
CA ARG A 18 -2.67 14.40 6.65
C ARG A 18 -3.68 13.82 7.65
N ASP A 19 -4.85 14.44 7.77
CA ASP A 19 -5.93 13.98 8.65
C ASP A 19 -6.52 12.61 8.26
N LEU A 20 -6.22 12.13 7.05
CA LEU A 20 -6.61 10.79 6.59
C LEU A 20 -5.65 9.69 7.08
N ASP A 21 -4.48 10.05 7.61
CA ASP A 21 -3.52 9.13 8.24
C ASP A 21 -3.79 8.94 9.74
N ASN A 22 -5.05 8.59 10.06
CA ASN A 22 -5.52 8.37 11.44
C ASN A 22 -5.92 6.91 11.72
N TRP A 23 -5.52 5.97 10.86
CA TRP A 23 -5.87 4.55 10.98
C TRP A 23 -5.43 3.94 12.32
N SER A 24 -4.25 4.34 12.82
CA SER A 24 -3.75 3.90 14.13
C SER A 24 -4.70 4.34 15.27
N GLN A 25 -5.15 5.59 15.23
CA GLN A 25 -6.08 6.16 16.21
C GLN A 25 -7.48 5.53 16.13
N ARG A 26 -7.85 4.99 14.97
CA ARG A 26 -9.11 4.27 14.72
C ARG A 26 -9.07 2.78 15.11
N GLY A 27 -8.02 2.35 15.81
CA GLY A 27 -7.89 0.98 16.29
C GLY A 27 -7.20 0.02 15.33
N PHE A 28 -6.66 0.49 14.20
CA PHE A 28 -5.92 -0.33 13.22
C PHE A 28 -4.40 -0.26 13.40
N GLY A 29 -3.90 0.31 14.50
CA GLY A 29 -2.46 0.47 14.74
C GLY A 29 -1.68 -0.85 14.76
N PHE A 30 -2.34 -1.95 15.12
CA PHE A 30 -1.74 -3.29 15.14
C PHE A 30 -1.36 -3.82 13.75
N LEU A 31 -1.93 -3.27 12.67
CA LEU A 31 -1.64 -3.70 11.30
C LEU A 31 -0.35 -3.09 10.73
N ASN A 32 0.27 -2.13 11.43
CA ASN A 32 1.42 -1.35 10.95
C ASN A 32 1.22 -0.86 9.50
N GLY A 33 0.02 -0.33 9.23
CA GLY A 33 -0.35 0.10 7.89
C GLY A 33 0.41 1.35 7.46
N LYS A 34 0.55 1.51 6.14
CA LYS A 34 1.17 2.67 5.49
C LYS A 34 0.22 3.21 4.44
N ILE A 35 0.26 4.52 4.21
CA ILE A 35 -0.47 5.14 3.10
C ILE A 35 0.51 5.39 1.95
N VAL A 36 0.16 4.91 0.76
CA VAL A 36 0.84 5.24 -0.49
C VAL A 36 -0.01 6.25 -1.24
N TYR A 37 0.52 7.42 -1.51
CA TYR A 37 -0.15 8.48 -2.24
C TYR A 37 0.28 8.53 -3.69
N PHE A 38 -0.68 8.72 -4.60
CA PHE A 38 -0.43 8.91 -6.01
C PHE A 38 -1.04 10.23 -6.46
N LYS A 39 -0.20 11.17 -6.89
CA LYS A 39 -0.64 12.49 -7.37
C LYS A 39 -1.21 12.46 -8.79
N ILE A 40 -0.70 11.57 -9.66
CA ILE A 40 -1.04 11.56 -11.10
C ILE A 40 -2.42 10.93 -11.29
N SER A 41 -3.24 11.52 -12.16
CA SER A 41 -4.65 11.16 -12.35
C SER A 41 -4.89 9.64 -12.52
N PRO A 42 -5.82 9.05 -11.73
CA PRO A 42 -6.54 9.70 -10.64
C PRO A 42 -5.64 9.95 -9.41
N GLU A 43 -5.83 11.10 -8.75
CA GLU A 43 -5.21 11.36 -7.45
C GLU A 43 -5.82 10.42 -6.41
N GLU A 44 -5.01 9.53 -5.82
CA GLU A 44 -5.51 8.45 -4.96
C GLU A 44 -4.55 8.18 -3.79
N MET A 45 -5.10 7.63 -2.71
CA MET A 45 -4.34 7.14 -1.54
C MET A 45 -4.69 5.69 -1.28
N TYR A 46 -3.70 4.84 -1.07
CA TYR A 46 -3.88 3.41 -0.77
C TYR A 46 -3.39 3.11 0.63
N TYR A 47 -4.28 2.60 1.48
CA TYR A 47 -3.90 2.05 2.77
C TYR A 47 -3.43 0.60 2.57
N VAL A 48 -2.14 0.37 2.80
CA VAL A 48 -1.48 -0.93 2.60
C VAL A 48 -0.96 -1.49 3.91
N THR A 49 -0.98 -2.81 4.06
CA THR A 49 -0.42 -3.51 5.22
C THR A 49 0.61 -4.53 4.76
N ILE A 50 1.67 -4.71 5.54
CA ILE A 50 2.72 -5.68 5.28
C ILE A 50 2.45 -6.92 6.16
N LEU A 51 2.32 -8.09 5.54
CA LEU A 51 2.12 -9.37 6.21
C LEU A 51 3.41 -10.21 6.10
N GLY A 52 3.71 -10.99 7.14
CA GLY A 52 4.87 -11.87 7.18
C GLY A 52 6.12 -11.31 7.86
N ASP A 53 6.09 -10.07 8.37
CA ASP A 53 7.20 -9.43 9.10
C ASP A 53 7.15 -9.70 10.63
N SER A 54 6.30 -10.63 11.09
CA SER A 54 6.25 -10.99 12.51
C SER A 54 7.30 -12.06 12.82
N VAL A 55 8.00 -11.90 13.94
CA VAL A 55 9.08 -12.78 14.43
C VAL A 55 8.66 -14.27 14.53
N GLY A 56 7.36 -14.56 14.56
CA GLY A 56 6.80 -15.92 14.57
C GLY A 56 6.62 -16.59 13.19
N TYR A 57 6.77 -15.86 12.08
CA TYR A 57 6.59 -16.34 10.70
C TYR A 57 7.93 -16.58 9.96
N ARG A 58 9.01 -16.82 10.72
CA ARG A 58 10.40 -17.02 10.22
C ARG A 58 10.60 -18.22 9.27
N SER A 59 9.56 -18.97 8.91
CA SER A 59 9.66 -20.02 7.89
C SER A 59 9.41 -19.53 6.46
N ASN A 60 8.82 -18.35 6.28
CA ASN A 60 8.43 -17.87 4.96
C ASN A 60 9.34 -16.71 4.53
N LEU A 61 10.23 -16.95 3.57
CA LEU A 61 11.09 -15.95 2.90
C LEU A 61 10.27 -14.96 2.04
N LYS A 62 9.00 -14.74 2.38
CA LYS A 62 8.04 -13.98 1.58
C LYS A 62 7.37 -12.93 2.46
N THR A 63 7.32 -11.72 1.93
CA THR A 63 6.57 -10.60 2.50
C THR A 63 5.42 -10.28 1.56
N THR A 64 4.19 -10.24 2.09
CA THR A 64 3.00 -9.92 1.30
C THR A 64 2.57 -8.49 1.59
N ILE A 65 2.34 -7.71 0.52
CA ILE A 65 1.76 -6.38 0.64
C ILE A 65 0.29 -6.48 0.24
N ALA A 66 -0.60 -6.15 1.18
CA ALA A 66 -2.03 -6.17 0.94
C ALA A 66 -2.57 -4.73 0.85
N ILE A 67 -3.24 -4.41 -0.26
CA ILE A 67 -4.03 -3.18 -0.41
C ILE A 67 -5.37 -3.39 0.32
N ARG A 68 -5.60 -2.63 1.38
CA ARG A 68 -6.78 -2.80 2.26
C ARG A 68 -7.91 -1.85 1.93
N ALA A 69 -7.56 -0.60 1.59
CA ALA A 69 -8.52 0.43 1.27
C ALA A 69 -7.92 1.48 0.33
N ILE A 70 -8.78 2.16 -0.43
CA ILE A 70 -8.43 3.25 -1.33
C ILE A 70 -9.26 4.48 -1.02
N ASN A 71 -8.66 5.65 -1.07
CA ASN A 71 -9.34 6.93 -0.98
C ASN A 71 -9.07 7.73 -2.26
N ILE A 72 -10.16 8.12 -2.92
CA ILE A 72 -10.16 8.88 -4.19
C ILE A 72 -10.53 10.36 -3.99
N GLY A 73 -10.34 10.88 -2.77
CA GLY A 73 -10.50 12.31 -2.43
C GLY A 73 -11.71 12.66 -1.56
N TYR A 74 -12.58 11.71 -1.22
CA TYR A 74 -13.75 11.99 -0.36
C TYR A 74 -13.99 10.98 0.76
N ARG A 75 -13.75 9.69 0.51
CA ARG A 75 -13.84 8.65 1.55
C ARG A 75 -12.95 7.46 1.23
N TRP A 76 -12.73 6.65 2.25
CA TRP A 76 -12.07 5.35 2.13
C TRP A 76 -13.08 4.29 1.67
N PHE A 77 -12.73 3.58 0.61
CA PHE A 77 -13.37 2.37 0.10
C PHE A 77 -12.54 1.18 0.54
N LYS A 78 -13.16 0.18 1.16
CA LYS A 78 -12.52 -1.11 1.38
C LYS A 78 -12.28 -1.76 0.02
N TYR A 79 -11.20 -2.54 -0.07
CA TYR A 79 -10.83 -3.20 -1.32
C TYR A 79 -11.95 -4.10 -1.89
N ASN A 80 -12.78 -4.70 -1.04
CA ASN A 80 -13.92 -5.53 -1.45
C ASN A 80 -15.17 -4.74 -1.85
N GLU A 81 -15.20 -3.42 -1.65
CA GLU A 81 -16.29 -2.55 -2.13
C GLU A 81 -16.06 -2.10 -3.59
N LEU A 82 -14.92 -2.45 -4.18
CA LEU A 82 -14.51 -2.03 -5.51
C LEU A 82 -15.01 -2.99 -6.59
N SER A 83 -15.25 -2.45 -7.78
CA SER A 83 -15.43 -3.25 -8.98
C SER A 83 -14.17 -4.08 -9.27
N ASP A 84 -14.32 -5.17 -10.03
CA ASP A 84 -13.17 -5.97 -10.45
C ASP A 84 -12.25 -5.17 -11.39
N GLU A 85 -12.81 -4.27 -12.18
CA GLU A 85 -12.09 -3.33 -13.06
C GLU A 85 -11.21 -2.37 -12.25
N ASP A 86 -11.75 -1.77 -11.19
CA ASP A 86 -10.99 -0.90 -10.30
C ASP A 86 -9.90 -1.66 -9.56
N ARG A 87 -10.21 -2.86 -9.05
CA ARG A 87 -9.21 -3.72 -8.40
C ARG A 87 -8.07 -4.05 -9.35
N LYS A 88 -8.37 -4.41 -10.60
CA LYS A 88 -7.36 -4.66 -11.62
C LYS A 88 -6.50 -3.41 -11.87
N ARG A 89 -7.11 -2.26 -12.13
CA ARG A 89 -6.40 -0.98 -12.38
C ARG A 89 -5.46 -0.61 -11.23
N ILE A 90 -5.94 -0.72 -10.00
CA ILE A 90 -5.18 -0.38 -8.79
C ILE A 90 -4.00 -1.34 -8.60
N ASN A 91 -4.22 -2.64 -8.81
CA ASN A 91 -3.14 -3.62 -8.77
C ASN A 91 -2.11 -3.37 -9.86
N ASP A 92 -2.53 -3.11 -11.10
CA ASP A 92 -1.61 -2.84 -12.20
C ASP A 92 -0.76 -1.61 -11.90
N ARG A 93 -1.37 -0.51 -11.44
CA ARG A 93 -0.64 0.68 -11.00
C ARG A 93 0.39 0.39 -9.91
N PHE A 94 0.01 -0.38 -8.89
CA PHE A 94 0.92 -0.71 -7.80
C PHE A 94 2.09 -1.60 -8.29
N ASN A 95 1.82 -2.53 -9.20
CA ASN A 95 2.82 -3.40 -9.82
C ASN A 95 3.76 -2.66 -10.77
N GLU A 96 3.30 -1.57 -11.40
CA GLU A 96 4.13 -0.75 -12.28
C GLU A 96 4.96 0.27 -11.50
N GLU A 97 4.39 0.86 -10.46
CA GLU A 97 5.02 2.00 -9.78
C GLU A 97 5.78 1.62 -8.49
N ILE A 98 5.23 0.72 -7.66
CA ILE A 98 5.75 0.47 -6.31
C ILE A 98 6.56 -0.82 -6.25
N VAL A 99 6.06 -1.89 -6.86
CA VAL A 99 6.72 -3.20 -6.84
C VAL A 99 8.15 -3.16 -7.39
N PRO A 100 8.45 -2.57 -8.57
CA PRO A 100 9.80 -2.58 -9.11
C PRO A 100 10.77 -1.80 -8.22
N LYS A 101 10.28 -0.76 -7.54
CA LYS A 101 11.08 -0.03 -6.55
C LYS A 101 11.41 -0.95 -5.39
N LEU A 102 10.42 -1.63 -4.82
CA LEU A 102 10.63 -2.58 -3.72
C LEU A 102 11.63 -3.67 -4.08
N GLU A 103 11.48 -4.30 -5.25
CA GLU A 103 12.40 -5.33 -5.75
C GLU A 103 13.86 -4.87 -5.78
N VAL A 104 14.10 -3.64 -6.25
CA VAL A 104 15.45 -3.04 -6.25
C VAL A 104 15.98 -2.86 -4.82
N TYR A 105 15.13 -2.46 -3.86
CA TYR A 105 15.56 -2.26 -2.47
C TYR A 105 15.83 -3.55 -1.71
N THR A 106 15.00 -4.56 -1.92
CA THR A 106 15.07 -5.84 -1.21
C THR A 106 15.93 -6.86 -1.93
N ASN A 107 16.40 -6.55 -3.15
CA ASN A 107 17.07 -7.49 -4.05
C ASN A 107 16.29 -8.80 -4.17
N SER A 108 14.97 -8.67 -4.38
CA SER A 108 14.03 -9.79 -4.45
C SER A 108 13.15 -9.65 -5.69
N HIS A 109 12.42 -10.71 -6.02
CA HIS A 109 11.41 -10.69 -7.08
C HIS A 109 10.01 -10.88 -6.49
N ALA A 110 9.07 -10.05 -6.90
CA ALA A 110 7.68 -10.15 -6.49
C ALA A 110 6.96 -11.23 -7.31
N ALA A 111 6.11 -12.00 -6.64
CA ALA A 111 5.15 -12.88 -7.28
C ALA A 111 3.73 -12.39 -6.97
N LYS A 112 2.85 -12.36 -7.97
CA LYS A 112 1.42 -12.12 -7.74
C LYS A 112 0.83 -13.37 -7.09
N GLU A 113 0.27 -13.23 -5.89
CA GLU A 113 -0.58 -14.27 -5.30
C GLU A 113 -1.99 -14.10 -5.87
N THR A 114 -2.42 -15.07 -6.68
CA THR A 114 -3.82 -15.25 -7.06
C THR A 114 -4.49 -16.12 -5.99
N GLU A 115 -5.41 -15.56 -5.23
CA GLU A 115 -6.40 -16.33 -4.44
C GLU A 115 -7.48 -16.89 -5.36
#